data_AF-A0A1I5CHX2-F1
#
_entry.id   AF-A0A1I5CHX2-F1
#
_cell.length_a   1.000
_cell.length_b   1.000
_cell.length_c   1.000
_cell.angle_alpha   90.00
_cell.angle_beta   90.00
_cell.angle_gamma   90.00
#
_symmetry.space_group_name_H-M   'P 1'
#
loop_
_entity.id
_entity.type
_entity.pdbx_description
1 polymer ?
#
loop_
_entity_poly.entity_id
_entity_poly.type
_entity_poly.pdbx_seq_one_letter_code
_entity_poly.pdbx_strand_id
1 'polypeptide(L)'
;MSDNNNKSPVIFPVSALNLNLPEPSDLVDPKAATRIQKAVKTHVVYTPEGELLINKNCLKTLLQTDQAGANLVVANLPPEQKMENGNDHYVKSAPINQELSRRIQEPRDAQQLQGLKYSEACLNTARDNPELEVRRLVLESRNEKTMPAVKKVVKQEATGCLSGQPLQPNAEVHHKERVADQPRKSVDPNNMVAVNPEVHSTIHNAQAHSPAALEELAKQQGWPASSEGDPAKP
;
A
#
# COMPACT_ATOMS: atom_id res chain seq x y z
N MET A 1 25.84 18.87 -10.35
CA MET A 1 25.67 17.41 -10.34
C MET A 1 24.94 17.09 -9.05
N SER A 2 23.64 16.85 -9.15
CA SER A 2 22.76 16.61 -8.02
C SER A 2 22.90 15.15 -7.59
N ASP A 3 23.50 14.95 -6.42
CA ASP A 3 23.54 13.66 -5.74
C ASP A 3 22.12 13.27 -5.30
N ASN A 4 21.35 12.72 -6.24
CA ASN A 4 20.18 11.91 -5.91
C ASN A 4 20.71 10.64 -5.25
N ASN A 5 20.84 10.69 -3.92
CA ASN A 5 21.11 9.53 -3.10
C ASN A 5 19.87 8.61 -3.13
N ASN A 6 19.66 7.94 -4.27
CA ASN A 6 18.58 7.01 -4.52
C ASN A 6 18.91 5.72 -3.76
N LYS A 7 18.79 5.77 -2.43
CA LYS A 7 18.92 4.59 -1.59
C LYS A 7 17.81 3.63 -1.98
N SER A 8 18.20 2.55 -2.66
CA SER A 8 17.35 1.39 -2.91
C SER A 8 16.48 1.07 -1.69
N PRO A 9 15.17 0.81 -1.87
CA PRO A 9 14.31 0.40 -0.78
C PRO A 9 14.90 -0.80 -0.05
N VAL A 10 14.93 -0.73 1.29
CA VAL A 10 15.37 -1.85 2.12
C VAL A 10 14.28 -2.92 2.09
N ILE A 11 14.67 -4.14 1.71
CA ILE A 11 13.78 -5.31 1.67
C ILE A 11 14.52 -6.53 2.18
N PHE A 12 13.77 -7.49 2.73
CA PHE A 12 14.29 -8.73 3.28
C PHE A 12 13.56 -9.91 2.63
N PRO A 13 14.26 -11.01 2.30
CA PRO A 13 13.60 -12.18 1.75
C PRO A 13 12.74 -12.87 2.82
N VAL A 14 11.56 -13.39 2.45
CA VAL A 14 10.73 -14.14 3.42
C VAL A 14 11.39 -15.42 3.91
N SER A 15 12.41 -15.92 3.21
CA SER A 15 13.24 -17.04 3.67
C SER A 15 14.08 -16.72 4.91
N ALA A 16 14.20 -15.44 5.30
CA ALA A 16 14.83 -15.04 6.56
C ALA A 16 13.88 -15.21 7.77
N LEU A 17 12.59 -15.40 7.54
CA LEU A 17 11.59 -15.65 8.59
C LEU A 17 11.55 -17.13 8.94
N ASN A 18 11.07 -17.44 10.15
CA ASN A 18 10.62 -18.79 10.47
C ASN A 18 9.29 -19.10 9.72
N LEU A 19 9.40 -19.45 8.44
CA LEU A 19 8.26 -19.63 7.53
C LEU A 19 8.00 -21.10 7.21
N ASN A 20 6.95 -21.65 7.82
CA ASN A 20 6.42 -22.98 7.51
C ASN A 20 5.27 -22.86 6.52
N LEU A 21 5.55 -23.06 5.23
CA LEU A 21 4.52 -23.09 4.19
C LEU A 21 3.58 -24.29 4.40
N PRO A 22 2.30 -24.17 4.04
CA PRO A 22 1.35 -25.27 4.18
C PRO A 22 1.73 -26.44 3.28
N GLU A 23 1.35 -27.65 3.69
CA GLU A 23 1.45 -28.83 2.84
C GLU A 23 0.46 -28.72 1.66
N PRO A 24 0.88 -29.08 0.44
CA PRO A 24 -0.03 -29.11 -0.71
C PRO A 24 -1.08 -30.22 -0.51
N SER A 25 -2.28 -30.03 -1.07
CA SER A 25 -3.25 -31.13 -1.15
C SER A 25 -2.75 -32.20 -2.13
N ASP A 26 -3.21 -33.44 -1.97
CA ASP A 26 -2.88 -34.56 -2.88
C ASP A 26 -3.32 -34.31 -4.34
N LEU A 27 -4.16 -33.30 -4.56
CA LEU A 27 -4.66 -32.89 -5.86
C LEU A 27 -3.70 -31.94 -6.59
N VAL A 28 -2.72 -31.35 -5.89
CA VAL A 28 -1.70 -30.48 -6.48
C VAL A 28 -0.57 -31.35 -7.03
N ASP A 29 -0.26 -31.20 -8.32
CA ASP A 29 0.95 -31.80 -8.89
C ASP A 29 2.21 -31.49 -8.04
N PRO A 30 2.97 -32.49 -7.57
CA PRO A 30 4.12 -32.26 -6.69
C PRO A 30 5.21 -31.35 -7.28
N LYS A 31 5.38 -31.37 -8.62
CA LYS A 31 6.34 -30.47 -9.30
C LYS A 31 5.82 -29.03 -9.27
N ALA A 32 4.52 -28.82 -9.48
CA ALA A 32 3.88 -27.52 -9.33
C ALA A 32 4.00 -27.01 -7.90
N ALA A 33 3.71 -27.82 -6.88
CA ALA A 33 3.88 -27.47 -5.48
C ALA A 33 5.32 -27.03 -5.17
N THR A 34 6.32 -27.80 -5.61
CA THR A 34 7.74 -27.47 -5.44
C THR A 34 8.10 -26.14 -6.09
N ARG A 35 7.61 -25.87 -7.30
CA ARG A 35 7.84 -24.58 -7.99
C ARG A 35 7.19 -23.42 -7.26
N ILE A 36 5.97 -23.58 -6.74
CA ILE A 36 5.26 -22.55 -5.97
C ILE A 36 6.01 -22.25 -4.67
N GLN A 37 6.40 -23.26 -3.90
CA GLN A 37 7.18 -23.07 -2.67
C GLN A 37 8.50 -22.35 -2.94
N LYS A 38 9.22 -22.75 -3.99
CA LYS A 38 10.46 -22.08 -4.40
C LYS A 38 10.21 -20.63 -4.81
N ALA A 39 9.15 -20.38 -5.60
CA ALA A 39 8.76 -19.03 -5.99
C ALA A 39 8.51 -18.14 -4.77
N VAL A 40 7.77 -18.63 -3.77
CA VAL A 40 7.51 -17.88 -2.53
C VAL A 40 8.79 -17.63 -1.75
N LYS A 41 9.57 -18.68 -1.45
CA LYS A 41 10.78 -18.55 -0.63
C LYS A 41 11.88 -17.69 -1.26
N THR A 42 11.99 -17.66 -2.59
CA THR A 42 13.07 -16.95 -3.30
C THR A 42 12.68 -15.54 -3.75
N HIS A 43 11.41 -15.32 -4.11
CA HIS A 43 10.99 -14.10 -4.82
C HIS A 43 9.98 -13.24 -4.07
N VAL A 44 9.51 -13.69 -2.91
CA VAL A 44 8.70 -12.87 -2.00
C VAL A 44 9.62 -12.24 -0.96
N VAL A 45 9.43 -10.96 -0.75
CA VAL A 45 10.22 -10.14 0.17
C VAL A 45 9.28 -9.32 1.05
N TYR A 46 9.81 -8.72 2.11
CA TYR A 46 9.07 -7.83 2.98
C TYR A 46 9.85 -6.55 3.28
N THR A 47 9.13 -5.46 3.53
CA THR A 47 9.70 -4.18 3.99
C THR A 47 10.00 -4.23 5.50
N PRO A 48 10.84 -3.33 6.05
CA PRO A 48 11.07 -3.24 7.50
C PRO A 48 9.78 -3.16 8.33
N GLU A 49 8.73 -2.55 7.76
CA GLU A 49 7.39 -2.37 8.32
C GLU A 49 6.44 -3.55 8.08
N GLY A 50 6.95 -4.69 7.61
CA GLY A 50 6.19 -5.93 7.46
C GLY A 50 5.16 -5.94 6.33
N GLU A 51 5.34 -5.11 5.29
CA GLU A 51 4.56 -5.21 4.05
C GLU A 51 5.17 -6.25 3.11
N LEU A 52 4.36 -7.15 2.56
CA LEU A 52 4.81 -8.15 1.58
C LEU A 52 4.82 -7.60 0.16
N LEU A 53 5.90 -7.94 -0.55
CA LEU A 53 6.18 -7.58 -1.93
C LEU A 53 6.56 -8.83 -2.72
N ILE A 54 6.04 -8.97 -3.93
CA ILE A 54 6.20 -10.14 -4.80
C ILE A 54 6.94 -9.71 -6.05
N ASN A 55 8.10 -10.32 -6.33
CA ASN A 55 8.84 -10.00 -7.55
C ASN A 55 8.06 -10.46 -8.81
N LYS A 56 7.97 -9.61 -9.83
CA LYS A 56 7.21 -9.89 -11.06
C LYS A 56 7.61 -11.19 -11.74
N ASN A 57 8.87 -11.62 -11.60
CA ASN A 57 9.43 -12.79 -12.27
C ASN A 57 8.81 -14.11 -11.80
N CYS A 58 8.22 -14.15 -10.59
CA CYS A 58 7.57 -15.34 -10.07
C CYS A 58 6.04 -15.38 -10.31
N LEU A 59 5.45 -14.28 -10.79
CA LEU A 59 3.99 -14.17 -10.94
C LEU A 59 3.39 -15.18 -11.91
N LYS A 60 4.11 -15.55 -12.99
CA LYS A 60 3.64 -16.60 -13.92
C LYS A 60 3.40 -17.93 -13.18
N THR A 61 4.26 -18.24 -12.22
CA THR A 61 4.17 -19.46 -11.40
C THR A 61 3.03 -19.34 -10.41
N LEU A 62 2.94 -18.22 -9.67
CA LEU A 62 1.91 -18.05 -8.64
C LEU A 62 0.49 -17.96 -9.25
N LEU A 63 0.35 -17.27 -10.37
CA LEU A 63 -0.93 -17.07 -11.06
C LEU A 63 -1.29 -18.17 -12.06
N GLN A 64 -0.52 -19.27 -12.09
CA GLN A 64 -0.69 -20.43 -12.98
C GLN A 64 -0.94 -20.03 -14.44
N THR A 65 -0.07 -19.17 -14.97
CA THR A 65 -0.23 -18.52 -16.28
C THR A 65 1.11 -18.41 -17.01
N ASP A 66 1.06 -17.97 -18.27
CA ASP A 66 2.25 -17.62 -19.04
C ASP A 66 2.81 -16.23 -18.68
N GLN A 67 3.93 -15.86 -19.30
CA GLN A 67 4.56 -14.56 -19.06
C GLN A 67 3.68 -13.38 -19.49
N ALA A 68 2.93 -13.53 -20.58
CA ALA A 68 2.03 -12.49 -21.09
C ALA A 68 0.92 -12.18 -20.08
N GLY A 69 0.28 -13.21 -19.52
CA GLY A 69 -0.74 -13.07 -18.48
C GLY A 69 -0.19 -12.46 -17.19
N ALA A 70 1.03 -12.82 -16.78
CA ALA A 70 1.68 -12.19 -15.64
C ALA A 70 1.98 -10.70 -15.88
N ASN A 71 2.48 -10.35 -17.07
CA ASN A 71 2.78 -8.97 -17.44
C ASN A 71 1.51 -8.11 -17.50
N LEU A 72 0.40 -8.65 -18.01
CA LEU A 72 -0.88 -7.96 -18.07
C LEU A 72 -1.38 -7.57 -16.67
N VAL A 73 -1.27 -8.48 -15.69
CA VAL A 73 -1.64 -8.20 -14.30
C VAL A 73 -0.81 -7.03 -13.77
N VAL A 74 0.52 -7.06 -13.95
CA VAL A 74 1.40 -5.98 -13.48
C VAL A 74 1.10 -4.67 -14.20
N ALA A 75 0.89 -4.69 -15.52
CA ALA A 75 0.62 -3.49 -16.31
C ALA A 75 -0.60 -2.72 -15.78
N ASN A 76 -1.66 -3.44 -15.41
CA ASN A 76 -2.93 -2.87 -14.94
C ASN A 76 -2.89 -2.37 -13.48
N LEU A 77 -1.83 -2.63 -12.73
CA LEU A 77 -1.71 -2.10 -11.36
C LEU A 77 -1.35 -0.61 -11.37
N PRO A 78 -1.90 0.18 -10.44
CA PRO A 78 -1.50 1.58 -10.31
C PRO A 78 -0.10 1.69 -9.67
N PRO A 79 0.62 2.80 -9.87
CA PRO A 79 2.03 2.94 -9.44
C PRO A 79 2.27 2.66 -7.94
N GLU A 80 1.35 3.03 -7.07
CA GLU A 80 1.45 2.84 -5.62
C GLU A 80 1.37 1.36 -5.17
N GLN A 81 1.00 0.46 -6.08
CA GLN A 81 1.02 -0.99 -5.87
C GLN A 81 2.30 -1.64 -6.40
N LYS A 82 3.20 -0.86 -7.01
CA LYS A 82 4.46 -1.29 -7.62
C LYS A 82 5.64 -0.71 -6.84
N MET A 83 6.78 -1.40 -6.91
CA MET A 83 8.04 -0.91 -6.36
C MET A 83 9.21 -1.40 -7.21
N GLU A 84 10.13 -0.51 -7.54
CA GLU A 84 11.38 -0.84 -8.20
C GLU A 84 12.52 -0.88 -7.18
N ASN A 85 13.40 -1.86 -7.32
CA ASN A 85 14.63 -1.95 -6.53
C ASN A 85 15.78 -2.46 -7.41
N GLY A 86 16.55 -1.52 -7.96
CA GLY A 86 17.51 -1.83 -9.01
C GLY A 86 16.81 -2.40 -10.25
N ASN A 87 17.23 -3.58 -10.71
CA ASN A 87 16.63 -4.25 -11.87
C ASN A 87 15.35 -5.03 -11.52
N ASP A 88 15.08 -5.24 -10.23
CA ASP A 88 13.94 -6.01 -9.76
C ASP A 88 12.70 -5.13 -9.63
N HIS A 89 11.57 -5.71 -10.04
CA HIS A 89 10.27 -5.05 -9.97
C HIS A 89 9.36 -5.90 -9.10
N TYR A 90 8.75 -5.26 -8.12
CA TYR A 90 7.89 -5.87 -7.14
C TYR A 90 6.48 -5.29 -7.21
N VAL A 91 5.52 -6.09 -6.77
CA VAL A 91 4.13 -5.68 -6.57
C VAL A 91 3.70 -6.02 -5.16
N LYS A 92 2.82 -5.21 -4.58
CA LYS A 92 2.23 -5.52 -3.26
C LYS A 92 1.43 -6.83 -3.33
N SER A 93 1.38 -7.56 -2.21
CA SER A 93 0.68 -8.86 -2.15
C SER A 93 -0.84 -8.76 -2.33
N ALA A 94 -1.48 -7.68 -1.85
CA ALA A 94 -2.93 -7.51 -1.89
C ALA A 94 -3.56 -7.65 -3.30
N PRO A 95 -3.10 -6.91 -4.34
CA PRO A 95 -3.63 -7.09 -5.69
C PRO A 95 -3.38 -8.48 -6.28
N ILE A 96 -2.30 -9.16 -5.88
CA ILE A 96 -2.03 -10.53 -6.31
C ILE A 96 -3.01 -11.52 -5.67
N ASN A 97 -3.32 -11.35 -4.38
CA ASN A 97 -4.36 -12.14 -3.73
C ASN A 97 -5.75 -11.89 -4.33
N GLN A 98 -6.07 -10.64 -4.69
CA GLN A 98 -7.30 -10.31 -5.42
C GLN A 98 -7.37 -11.06 -6.75
N GLU A 99 -6.28 -11.05 -7.51
CA GLU A 99 -6.20 -11.76 -8.80
C GLU A 99 -6.27 -13.29 -8.63
N LEU A 100 -5.62 -13.85 -7.61
CA LEU A 100 -5.73 -15.27 -7.26
C LEU A 100 -7.17 -15.65 -6.93
N SER A 101 -7.83 -14.89 -6.05
CA SER A 101 -9.21 -15.11 -5.66
C SER A 101 -10.17 -15.06 -6.86
N ARG A 102 -9.98 -14.09 -7.76
CA ARG A 102 -10.72 -14.00 -9.03
C ARG A 102 -10.52 -15.26 -9.88
N ARG A 103 -9.26 -15.65 -10.12
CA ARG A 103 -8.92 -16.82 -10.95
C ARG A 103 -9.44 -18.14 -10.39
N ILE A 104 -9.45 -18.31 -9.07
CA ILE A 104 -9.97 -19.51 -8.38
C ILE A 104 -11.47 -19.70 -8.62
N GLN A 105 -12.21 -18.60 -8.81
CA GLN A 105 -13.66 -18.63 -9.06
C GLN A 105 -14.04 -18.80 -10.54
N GLU A 106 -13.06 -18.84 -11.44
CA GLU A 106 -13.28 -19.00 -12.88
C GLU A 106 -13.19 -20.47 -13.31
N PRO A 107 -13.86 -20.86 -14.41
CA PRO A 107 -13.72 -22.18 -15.01
C PRO A 107 -12.26 -22.44 -15.42
N ARG A 108 -11.65 -23.49 -14.85
CA ARG A 108 -10.25 -23.86 -15.08
C ARG A 108 -10.05 -25.37 -15.02
N ASP A 109 -8.92 -25.81 -15.56
CA ASP A 109 -8.43 -27.16 -15.33
C ASP A 109 -8.19 -27.41 -13.83
N ALA A 110 -8.40 -28.66 -13.40
CA ALA A 110 -8.29 -29.05 -12.01
C ALA A 110 -6.90 -28.79 -11.43
N GLN A 111 -5.83 -29.09 -12.18
CA GLN A 111 -4.45 -28.88 -11.70
C GLN A 111 -4.13 -27.39 -11.56
N GLN A 112 -4.57 -26.57 -12.52
CA GLN A 112 -4.42 -25.12 -12.43
C GLN A 112 -5.16 -24.55 -11.21
N LEU A 113 -6.40 -24.99 -10.97
CA LEU A 113 -7.20 -24.55 -9.84
C LEU A 113 -6.52 -24.90 -8.50
N GLN A 114 -6.00 -26.11 -8.37
CA GLN A 114 -5.30 -26.54 -7.15
C GLN A 114 -3.99 -25.77 -6.95
N GLY A 115 -3.23 -25.51 -8.03
CA GLY A 115 -2.03 -24.67 -7.99
C GLY A 115 -2.31 -23.22 -7.57
N LEU A 116 -3.44 -22.64 -8.01
CA LEU A 116 -3.86 -21.29 -7.60
C LEU A 116 -4.20 -21.25 -6.10
N LYS A 117 -5.03 -22.20 -5.62
CA LYS A 117 -5.38 -22.31 -4.19
C LYS A 117 -4.13 -22.49 -3.32
N TYR A 118 -3.19 -23.31 -3.77
CA TYR A 118 -1.94 -23.52 -3.05
C TYR A 118 -1.04 -22.27 -3.03
N SER A 119 -1.00 -21.52 -4.14
CA SER A 119 -0.28 -20.24 -4.21
C SER A 119 -0.88 -19.20 -3.25
N GLU A 120 -2.21 -19.09 -3.20
CA GLU A 120 -2.92 -18.22 -2.25
C GLU A 120 -2.61 -18.61 -0.80
N ALA A 121 -2.68 -19.90 -0.47
CA ALA A 121 -2.35 -20.39 0.86
C ALA A 121 -0.91 -20.03 1.27
N CYS A 122 0.07 -20.24 0.38
CA CYS A 122 1.47 -19.93 0.66
C CYS A 122 1.71 -18.42 0.86
N LEU A 123 1.07 -17.56 0.05
CA LEU A 123 1.19 -16.11 0.20
C LEU A 123 0.52 -15.61 1.49
N ASN A 124 -0.64 -16.18 1.85
CA ASN A 124 -1.31 -15.86 3.12
C ASN A 124 -0.47 -16.28 4.32
N THR A 125 0.15 -17.47 4.30
CA THR A 125 1.07 -17.90 5.36
C THR A 125 2.27 -16.98 5.49
N ALA A 126 2.82 -16.47 4.39
CA ALA A 126 3.88 -15.46 4.45
C ALA A 126 3.36 -14.13 5.03
N ARG A 127 2.15 -13.68 4.65
CA ARG A 127 1.54 -12.41 5.10
C ARG A 127 1.29 -12.43 6.61
N ASP A 128 0.76 -13.54 7.08
CA ASP A 128 0.32 -13.79 8.45
C ASP A 128 1.45 -14.34 9.32
N ASN A 129 2.70 -14.29 8.84
CA ASN A 129 3.84 -14.66 9.66
C ASN A 129 3.90 -13.79 10.92
N PRO A 130 4.00 -14.38 12.14
CA PRO A 130 3.96 -13.64 13.39
C PRO A 130 5.02 -12.54 13.51
N GLU A 131 6.21 -12.73 12.94
CA GLU A 131 7.26 -11.70 12.98
C GLU A 131 6.86 -10.46 12.18
N LEU A 132 6.17 -10.64 11.04
CA LEU A 132 5.67 -9.52 10.24
C LEU A 132 4.49 -8.82 10.92
N GLU A 133 3.65 -9.58 11.63
CA GLU A 133 2.57 -9.01 12.44
C GLU A 133 3.13 -8.11 13.55
N VAL A 134 4.13 -8.58 14.30
CA VAL A 134 4.81 -7.77 15.32
C VAL A 134 5.39 -6.48 14.72
N ARG A 135 5.99 -6.53 13.53
CA ARG A 135 6.50 -5.33 12.84
C ARG A 135 5.38 -4.32 12.53
N ARG A 136 4.21 -4.79 12.10
CA ARG A 136 3.06 -3.94 11.82
C ARG A 136 2.51 -3.30 13.10
N LEU A 137 2.45 -4.05 14.20
CA LEU A 137 2.06 -3.55 15.52
C LEU A 137 3.04 -2.49 16.06
N VAL A 138 4.34 -2.71 15.89
CA VAL A 138 5.38 -1.73 16.27
C VAL A 138 5.26 -0.46 15.44
N LEU A 139 5.00 -0.57 14.14
CA LEU A 139 4.76 0.59 13.27
C LEU A 139 3.53 1.37 13.73
N GLU A 140 2.43 0.68 14.04
CA GLU A 140 1.20 1.30 14.52
C GLU A 140 1.45 2.12 15.80
N SER A 141 2.07 1.51 16.83
CA SER A 141 2.37 2.20 18.09
C SER A 141 3.35 3.37 17.89
N ARG A 142 4.32 3.23 16.98
CA ARG A 142 5.21 4.34 16.61
C ARG A 142 4.40 5.48 16.01
N ASN A 143 3.52 5.17 15.06
CA ASN A 143 2.71 6.17 14.37
C ASN A 143 1.79 6.90 15.34
N GLU A 144 1.14 6.20 16.27
CA GLU A 144 0.31 6.79 17.32
C GLU A 144 1.09 7.81 18.15
N LYS A 145 2.30 7.45 18.59
CA LYS A 145 3.18 8.33 19.39
C LYS A 145 3.72 9.53 18.60
N THR A 146 4.01 9.35 17.31
CA THR A 146 4.61 10.39 16.46
C THR A 146 3.57 11.37 15.89
N MET A 147 2.33 10.91 15.66
CA MET A 147 1.28 11.69 15.00
C MET A 147 1.00 13.06 15.65
N PRO A 148 0.93 13.23 16.99
CA PRO A 148 0.70 14.55 17.59
C PRO A 148 1.78 15.57 17.24
N ALA A 149 3.04 15.16 17.18
CA ALA A 149 4.15 16.03 16.81
C ALA A 149 4.07 16.45 15.33
N VAL A 150 3.75 15.51 14.44
CA VAL A 150 3.55 15.80 13.01
C VAL A 150 2.38 16.76 12.81
N LYS A 151 1.24 16.54 13.47
CA LYS A 151 0.09 17.45 13.43
C LYS A 151 0.46 18.87 13.89
N LYS A 152 1.34 19.00 14.89
CA LYS A 152 1.84 20.30 15.34
C LYS A 152 2.65 21.00 14.25
N VAL A 153 3.57 20.28 13.60
CA VAL A 153 4.38 20.82 12.49
C VAL A 153 3.49 21.26 11.33
N VAL A 154 2.55 20.41 10.89
CA VAL A 154 1.59 20.74 9.82
C VAL A 154 0.83 22.03 10.12
N LYS A 155 0.37 22.25 11.36
CA LYS A 155 -0.31 23.49 11.74
C LYS A 155 0.61 24.71 11.76
N GLN A 156 1.87 24.53 12.13
CA GLN A 156 2.85 25.63 12.19
C GLN A 156 3.32 26.07 10.80
N GLU A 157 3.39 25.13 9.86
CA GLU A 157 3.82 25.39 8.48
C GLU A 157 2.68 25.81 7.54
N ALA A 158 1.43 25.64 7.97
CA ALA A 158 0.27 26.01 7.16
C ALA A 158 0.13 27.53 7.03
N THR A 159 -0.05 27.98 5.79
CA THR A 159 -0.20 29.41 5.43
C THR A 159 -1.63 29.93 5.58
N GLY A 160 -2.61 29.02 5.74
CA GLY A 160 -4.02 29.33 5.86
C GLY A 160 -4.87 28.06 5.97
N CYS A 161 -6.17 28.23 6.18
CA CYS A 161 -7.12 27.13 6.15
C CYS A 161 -7.38 26.73 4.69
N LEU A 162 -7.71 25.46 4.45
CA LEU A 162 -8.20 24.96 3.14
C LEU A 162 -9.28 25.86 2.51
N SER A 163 -10.13 26.50 3.31
CA SER A 163 -11.17 27.43 2.84
C SER A 163 -10.66 28.77 2.31
N GLY A 164 -9.36 29.04 2.38
CA GLY A 164 -8.75 30.34 2.08
C GLY A 164 -8.82 31.34 3.23
N GLN A 165 -9.53 31.02 4.31
CA GLN A 165 -9.58 31.85 5.50
C GLN A 165 -8.29 31.73 6.34
N PRO A 166 -7.92 32.75 7.12
CA PRO A 166 -6.84 32.64 8.09
C PRO A 166 -7.07 31.47 9.06
N LEU A 167 -5.98 30.81 9.47
CA LEU A 167 -6.05 29.76 10.49
C LEU A 167 -6.38 30.37 11.85
N GLN A 168 -7.38 29.80 12.51
CA GLN A 168 -7.76 30.18 13.86
C GLN A 168 -6.85 29.51 14.91
N PRO A 169 -6.73 30.06 16.13
CA PRO A 169 -5.90 29.47 17.19
C PRO A 169 -6.28 28.04 17.57
N ASN A 170 -7.55 27.68 17.40
CA ASN A 170 -8.10 26.34 17.63
C ASN A 170 -8.14 25.48 16.35
N ALA A 171 -7.35 25.81 15.32
CA ALA A 171 -7.28 25.01 14.11
C ALA A 171 -6.87 23.55 14.38
N GLU A 172 -7.42 22.68 13.56
CA GLU A 172 -7.29 21.24 13.59
C GLU A 172 -6.52 20.74 12.37
N VAL A 173 -6.23 19.44 12.36
CA VAL A 173 -5.61 18.77 11.21
C VAL A 173 -6.56 17.70 10.72
N HIS A 174 -6.93 17.80 9.45
CA HIS A 174 -7.69 16.79 8.75
C HIS A 174 -6.76 15.86 7.98
N HIS A 175 -7.04 14.56 7.99
CA HIS A 175 -6.35 13.57 7.17
C HIS A 175 -7.11 13.36 5.86
N LYS A 176 -6.48 13.65 4.72
CA LYS A 176 -7.11 13.56 3.37
C LYS A 176 -7.58 12.14 3.07
N GLU A 177 -6.79 11.14 3.45
CA GLU A 177 -7.17 9.74 3.52
C GLU A 177 -7.24 9.32 4.99
N ARG A 178 -8.37 8.72 5.36
CA ARG A 178 -8.65 8.28 6.73
C ARG A 178 -7.57 7.36 7.28
N VAL A 179 -7.15 7.63 8.52
CA VAL A 179 -6.18 6.78 9.26
C VAL A 179 -6.67 5.35 9.40
N ALA A 180 -7.98 5.14 9.59
CA ALA A 180 -8.58 3.81 9.70
C ALA A 180 -8.38 2.95 8.43
N ASP A 181 -8.34 3.58 7.25
CA ASP A 181 -8.25 2.90 5.96
C ASP A 181 -6.80 2.88 5.43
N GLN A 182 -6.02 3.93 5.76
CA GLN A 182 -4.63 4.10 5.34
C GLN A 182 -3.69 4.36 6.54
N PRO A 183 -3.54 3.41 7.48
CA PRO A 183 -2.77 3.61 8.71
C PRO A 183 -1.29 3.91 8.48
N ARG A 184 -0.74 3.51 7.32
CA ARG A 184 0.65 3.82 6.92
C ARG A 184 0.85 5.31 6.59
N LYS A 185 -0.23 6.04 6.24
CA LYS A 185 -0.23 7.48 5.93
C LYS A 185 -0.60 8.36 7.14
N SER A 186 -0.73 7.79 8.33
CA SER A 186 -1.19 8.52 9.52
C SER A 186 -0.19 9.57 10.03
N VAL A 187 1.08 9.41 9.68
CA VAL A 187 2.18 10.34 10.00
C VAL A 187 2.78 11.01 8.76
N ASP A 188 2.15 10.85 7.59
CA ASP A 188 2.56 11.53 6.36
C ASP A 188 1.98 12.96 6.35
N PRO A 189 2.81 14.02 6.41
CA PRO A 189 2.33 15.39 6.35
C PRO A 189 1.56 15.70 5.06
N ASN A 190 1.87 15.03 3.94
CA ASN A 190 1.17 15.24 2.67
C ASN A 190 -0.26 14.70 2.68
N ASN A 191 -0.53 13.73 3.55
CA ASN A 191 -1.88 13.23 3.82
C ASN A 191 -2.63 14.09 4.85
N MET A 192 -2.06 15.22 5.28
CA MET A 192 -2.67 16.12 6.25
C MET A 192 -2.94 17.50 5.66
N VAL A 193 -3.90 18.21 6.23
CA VAL A 193 -4.17 19.62 5.93
C VAL A 193 -4.68 20.33 7.18
N ALA A 194 -4.18 21.54 7.45
CA ALA A 194 -4.67 22.36 8.54
C ALA A 194 -6.01 23.00 8.17
N VAL A 195 -7.00 22.88 9.05
CA VAL A 195 -8.36 23.37 8.82
C VAL A 195 -8.95 24.01 10.08
N ASN A 196 -9.78 25.03 9.91
CA ASN A 196 -10.58 25.56 11.01
C ASN A 196 -11.70 24.56 11.37
N PRO A 197 -12.18 24.52 12.62
CA PRO A 197 -13.13 23.50 13.08
C PRO A 197 -14.42 23.39 12.25
N GLU A 198 -14.98 24.51 11.77
CA GLU A 198 -16.18 24.50 10.93
C GLU A 198 -15.93 23.86 9.56
N VAL A 199 -14.76 24.12 8.98
CA VAL A 199 -14.31 23.49 7.72
C VAL A 199 -14.11 22.00 7.94
N HIS A 200 -13.50 21.63 9.07
CA HIS A 200 -13.31 20.22 9.41
C HIS A 200 -14.65 19.47 9.54
N SER A 201 -15.62 20.07 10.24
CA SER A 201 -16.98 19.55 10.34
C SER A 201 -17.65 19.42 8.97
N THR A 202 -17.50 20.42 8.11
CA THR A 202 -18.04 20.40 6.74
C THR A 202 -17.48 19.23 5.92
N ILE A 203 -16.17 19.00 5.99
CA ILE A 203 -15.49 17.88 5.32
C ILE A 203 -16.05 16.54 5.81
N HIS A 204 -16.20 16.37 7.12
CA HIS A 204 -16.75 15.15 7.71
C HIS A 204 -18.23 14.93 7.34
N ASN A 205 -19.05 15.98 7.36
CA ASN A 205 -20.47 15.89 6.98
C ASN A 205 -20.65 15.51 5.51
N ALA A 206 -19.76 16.00 4.63
CA ALA A 206 -19.74 15.65 3.22
C ALA A 206 -19.10 14.27 2.93
N GLN A 207 -18.55 13.58 3.94
CA GLN A 207 -17.82 12.32 3.79
C GLN A 207 -16.64 12.39 2.80
N ALA A 208 -15.98 13.56 2.71
CA ALA A 208 -14.89 13.81 1.77
C ALA A 208 -13.55 13.21 2.24
N HIS A 209 -13.48 11.87 2.32
CA HIS A 209 -12.38 11.09 2.90
C HIS A 209 -11.33 10.61 1.89
N SER A 210 -11.21 11.31 0.76
CA SER A 210 -10.17 11.06 -0.24
C SER A 210 -9.72 12.39 -0.85
N PRO A 211 -8.50 12.46 -1.43
CA PRO A 211 -8.03 13.67 -2.09
C PRO A 211 -9.00 14.19 -3.16
N ALA A 212 -9.54 13.29 -3.99
CA ALA A 212 -10.50 13.66 -5.04
C ALA A 212 -11.84 14.16 -4.47
N ALA A 213 -12.36 13.52 -3.42
CA ALA A 213 -13.59 13.97 -2.78
C ALA A 213 -13.42 15.32 -2.06
N LEU A 214 -12.25 15.56 -1.47
CA LEU A 214 -11.90 16.83 -0.85
C LEU A 214 -11.76 17.95 -1.88
N GLU A 215 -11.17 17.66 -3.04
CA GLU A 215 -11.07 18.59 -4.16
C GLU A 215 -12.47 18.94 -4.71
N GLU A 216 -13.33 17.94 -4.88
CA GLU A 216 -14.71 18.15 -5.33
C GLU A 216 -15.52 18.99 -4.34
N LEU A 217 -15.39 18.72 -3.04
CA LEU A 217 -16.01 19.54 -2.01
C LEU A 217 -15.48 20.97 -2.03
N ALA A 218 -14.16 21.16 -2.17
CA ALA A 218 -13.55 22.48 -2.24
C ALA A 218 -14.14 23.29 -3.41
N LYS A 219 -14.31 22.67 -4.58
CA LYS A 219 -14.98 23.29 -5.75
C LYS A 219 -16.42 23.70 -5.43
N GLN A 220 -17.19 22.82 -4.81
CA GLN A 220 -18.59 23.09 -4.44
C GLN A 220 -18.73 24.23 -3.42
N GLN A 221 -17.78 24.33 -2.48
CA GLN A 221 -17.77 25.37 -1.45
C GLN A 221 -17.07 26.67 -1.90
N GLY A 222 -16.51 26.70 -3.10
CA GLY A 222 -15.73 27.85 -3.60
C GLY A 222 -14.43 28.07 -2.82
N TRP A 223 -13.88 27.03 -2.19
CA TRP A 223 -12.59 27.09 -1.53
C TRP A 223 -11.46 27.10 -2.56
N PRO A 224 -10.33 27.77 -2.28
CA PRO A 224 -9.16 27.68 -3.15
C PRO A 224 -8.77 26.21 -3.28
N ALA A 225 -8.79 25.70 -4.51
CA ALA A 225 -8.46 24.31 -4.79
C ALA A 225 -7.10 23.99 -4.15
N SER A 226 -6.97 22.82 -3.50
CA SER A 226 -5.76 22.42 -2.77
C SER A 226 -4.55 22.12 -3.67
N SER A 227 -4.49 22.71 -4.87
CA SER A 227 -3.44 22.49 -5.85
C SER A 227 -3.24 23.72 -6.73
N GLU A 228 -2.73 24.81 -6.17
CA GLU A 228 -1.70 25.59 -6.85
C GLU A 228 -0.66 25.99 -5.79
N GLY A 229 0.47 25.28 -5.80
CA GLY A 229 1.70 25.94 -5.38
C GLY A 229 1.88 27.11 -6.32
N ASP A 230 1.64 28.32 -5.81
CA ASP A 230 1.89 29.57 -6.50
C ASP A 230 3.36 29.55 -6.97
N PRO A 231 3.66 29.42 -8.28
CA PRO A 231 5.01 29.66 -8.73
C PRO A 231 5.23 31.16 -8.53
N ALA A 232 5.93 31.51 -7.45
CA ALA A 232 6.40 32.85 -7.20
C ALA A 232 6.85 33.50 -8.52
N LYS A 233 6.10 34.50 -8.96
CA LYS A 233 6.48 35.48 -9.98
C LYS A 233 6.84 36.78 -9.25
N PRO A 234 7.72 37.62 -9.81
CA PRO A 234 8.95 37.38 -10.56
C PRO A 234 10.21 37.52 -9.70
#